data_AF-A0A962IAM5-F1
#
_entry.id   AF-A0A962IAM5-F1
#
_cell.length_a   1.000
_cell.length_b   1.000
_cell.length_c   1.000
_cell.angle_alpha   90.00
_cell.angle_beta   90.00
_cell.angle_gamma   90.00
#
_symmetry.space_group_name_H-M   'P 1'
#
loop_
_entity.id
_entity.type
_entity.pdbx_description
1 polymer ?
#
loop_
_entity_poly.entity_id
_entity_poly.type
_entity_poly.pdbx_seq_one_letter_code
_entity_poly.pdbx_strand_id
1 'polypeptide(L)'
;MNAIPKTDPAPIARQARQSAEAALFAAEDYLILRTPLLPIDALLPGGSAPNAELILEGMRQLWQQPLVREAIHLASPALHDRLQQWAFALASKKDHELAGTLYNYLTRMSTRCTPFGLCAAVSLVPVGARSQLDLERCRLKRHTRLDTSVIATLCEGLASAPTLRHRLPLRSNECGHLVGQRWHYVDWLLSQGLRVYTLSSVEASAVLMAVLHAASERPRSAAELAAMICADNPEIPPAAALEFIDSLVENRLLIAALQPRITGSECLPAMLQTLTDCGAPAAVLNLLEQTGQRLAQLDRPETPTRIADYDALLQSLQPLGAALDRQRLLQVDLYRADGGLMLSDRVAEEIAQAAELSLRLGASLGNALDDFCHRYRARYEGRRMPLLEVLDAEIGIGDAELNADAGDLLAGVLWLRGTDSSSSGRLEELLHSRWRSAAPDGIEEIVLDAQDIPALDAAERAAVAPSAHALVTLLGADAQA
;
A
#
# COMPACT_ATOMS: atom_id res chain seq x y z
N MET A 1 39.24 13.26 31.29
CA MET A 1 38.63 13.50 32.62
C MET A 1 37.30 14.20 32.42
N ASN A 2 36.23 13.41 32.52
CA ASN A 2 34.90 13.75 33.07
C ASN A 2 33.97 12.61 32.65
N ALA A 3 33.71 11.74 33.63
CA ALA A 3 32.83 10.60 33.51
C ALA A 3 31.38 11.09 33.47
N ILE A 4 30.61 10.59 32.50
CA ILE A 4 29.15 10.67 32.49
C ILE A 4 28.67 9.36 33.14
N PRO A 5 27.82 9.39 34.19
CA PRO A 5 27.38 8.18 34.86
C PRO A 5 26.40 7.43 33.96
N LYS A 6 26.63 6.11 33.80
CA LYS A 6 25.64 5.17 33.25
C LYS A 6 24.54 5.00 34.29
N THR A 7 23.34 5.49 33.99
CA THR A 7 22.12 5.13 34.72
C THR A 7 21.48 3.95 34.01
N ASP A 8 21.57 2.76 34.60
CA ASP A 8 20.75 1.61 34.23
C ASP A 8 19.28 1.92 34.55
N PRO A 9 18.33 1.67 33.64
CA PRO A 9 16.92 1.71 33.99
C PRO A 9 16.60 0.44 34.80
N ALA A 10 16.23 0.64 36.06
CA ALA A 10 15.75 -0.43 36.93
C ALA A 10 14.48 -1.09 36.32
N PRO A 11 14.33 -2.42 36.41
CA PRO A 11 13.12 -3.08 35.96
C PRO A 11 11.99 -2.77 36.95
N ILE A 12 10.97 -2.05 36.48
CA ILE A 12 9.71 -1.91 37.23
C ILE A 12 9.02 -3.26 37.20
N ALA A 13 9.12 -3.99 38.31
CA ALA A 13 8.44 -5.25 38.52
C ALA A 13 6.92 -5.03 38.48
N ARG A 14 6.28 -5.39 37.36
CA ARG A 14 4.83 -5.63 37.28
C ARG A 14 4.50 -6.78 38.23
N GLN A 15 3.87 -6.48 39.37
CA GLN A 15 3.31 -7.50 40.25
C GLN A 15 2.18 -8.23 39.51
N ALA A 16 2.46 -9.49 39.19
CA ALA A 16 1.54 -10.43 38.57
C ALA A 16 0.29 -10.62 39.45
N ARG A 17 -0.88 -10.25 38.91
CA ARG A 17 -2.15 -10.79 39.38
C ARG A 17 -2.29 -12.20 38.80
N GLN A 18 -2.57 -13.14 39.69
CA GLN A 18 -2.59 -14.57 39.46
C GLN A 18 -3.81 -15.01 38.64
N SER A 19 -3.56 -15.39 37.38
CA SER A 19 -4.25 -16.44 36.62
C SER A 19 -3.48 -16.67 35.31
N ALA A 20 -2.24 -17.15 35.41
CA ALA A 20 -1.27 -17.06 34.31
C ALA A 20 -1.25 -18.33 33.43
N GLU A 21 -2.19 -18.44 32.50
CA GLU A 21 -1.72 -18.73 31.14
C GLU A 21 -0.93 -17.48 30.72
N ALA A 22 0.33 -17.64 30.28
CA ALA A 22 1.11 -16.50 29.82
C ALA A 22 0.35 -15.79 28.69
N ALA A 23 0.18 -14.47 28.81
CA ALA A 23 -0.46 -13.66 27.78
C ALA A 23 0.20 -13.92 26.43
N LEU A 24 -0.61 -14.09 25.38
CA LEU A 24 -0.07 -14.44 24.06
C LEU A 24 0.59 -13.24 23.38
N PHE A 25 0.10 -12.03 23.67
CA PHE A 25 0.61 -10.79 23.11
C PHE A 25 0.85 -9.74 24.20
N ALA A 26 1.82 -8.88 23.93
CA ALA A 26 1.97 -7.60 24.60
C ALA A 26 1.86 -6.50 23.53
N ALA A 27 1.23 -5.39 23.87
CA ALA A 27 1.23 -4.22 23.01
C ALA A 27 2.64 -3.58 22.98
N GLU A 28 2.99 -3.01 21.83
CA GLU A 28 4.16 -2.14 21.70
C GLU A 28 4.02 -0.88 22.57
N ASP A 29 5.12 -0.15 22.75
CA ASP A 29 5.14 1.12 23.50
C ASP A 29 4.50 2.29 22.74
N TYR A 30 3.91 2.02 21.57
CA TYR A 30 3.15 2.97 20.78
C TYR A 30 1.96 2.33 20.05
N LEU A 31 1.02 3.16 19.64
CA LEU A 31 -0.12 2.83 18.80
C LEU A 31 -0.18 3.78 17.59
N ILE A 32 -0.81 3.31 16.51
CA ILE A 32 -1.09 4.15 15.33
C ILE A 32 -2.53 4.62 15.42
N LEU A 33 -2.72 5.90 15.74
CA LEU A 33 -4.04 6.51 15.78
C LEU A 33 -4.40 7.08 14.40
N ARG A 34 -5.58 6.73 13.92
CA ARG A 34 -6.14 7.26 12.68
C ARG A 34 -7.37 8.10 13.02
N THR A 35 -7.42 9.33 12.53
CA THR A 35 -8.51 10.27 12.84
C THR A 35 -9.06 10.89 11.56
N PRO A 36 -10.39 11.12 11.45
CA PRO A 36 -10.95 11.95 10.40
C PRO A 36 -10.34 13.38 10.42
N LEU A 37 -10.45 14.09 9.30
CA LEU A 37 -9.98 15.47 9.20
C LEU A 37 -10.83 16.41 10.08
N LEU A 38 -12.15 16.27 9.96
CA LEU A 38 -13.17 17.08 10.60
C LEU A 38 -13.77 16.33 11.80
N PRO A 39 -14.32 17.04 12.80
CA PRO A 39 -15.07 16.43 13.87
C PRO A 39 -16.45 15.93 13.37
N ILE A 40 -17.03 14.95 14.06
CA ILE A 40 -18.28 14.29 13.64
C ILE A 40 -19.47 15.25 13.58
N ASP A 41 -19.47 16.29 14.41
CA ASP A 41 -20.51 17.32 14.51
C ASP A 41 -20.35 18.44 13.48
N ALA A 42 -19.31 18.41 12.63
CA ALA A 42 -19.06 19.41 11.59
C ALA A 42 -20.24 19.60 10.62
N LEU A 43 -20.99 18.53 10.34
CA LEU A 43 -22.13 18.55 9.40
C LEU A 43 -23.43 19.09 10.00
N LEU A 44 -23.58 19.06 11.34
CA LEU A 44 -24.78 19.50 12.05
C LEU A 44 -24.39 20.20 13.37
N PRO A 45 -23.78 21.40 13.31
CA PRO A 45 -23.42 22.13 14.51
C PRO A 45 -24.67 22.47 15.33
N GLY A 46 -24.69 22.06 16.60
CA GLY A 46 -25.71 22.48 17.58
C GLY A 46 -27.00 21.64 17.64
N GLY A 47 -27.01 20.40 17.13
CA GLY A 47 -28.03 19.39 17.46
C GLY A 47 -29.49 19.74 17.10
N SER A 48 -29.71 20.74 16.24
CA SER A 48 -31.04 21.12 15.77
C SER A 48 -31.61 20.05 14.83
N ALA A 49 -32.95 19.91 14.79
CA ALA A 49 -33.59 19.01 13.85
C ALA A 49 -33.15 19.34 12.41
N PRO A 50 -32.64 18.37 11.64
CA PRO A 50 -32.10 18.63 10.32
C PRO A 50 -33.18 19.14 9.36
N ASN A 51 -33.01 20.37 8.86
CA ASN A 51 -33.69 20.86 7.67
C ASN A 51 -32.68 20.88 6.51
N ALA A 52 -33.12 20.53 5.30
CA ALA A 52 -32.32 20.50 4.09
C ALA A 52 -31.57 21.82 3.83
N GLU A 53 -32.17 22.97 4.13
CA GLU A 53 -31.52 24.28 3.96
C GLU A 53 -30.34 24.48 4.91
N LEU A 54 -30.48 24.07 6.18
CA LEU A 54 -29.41 24.17 7.18
C LEU A 54 -28.24 23.25 6.83
N ILE A 55 -28.53 22.03 6.36
CA ILE A 55 -27.52 21.09 5.89
C ILE A 55 -26.77 21.67 4.70
N LEU A 56 -27.48 22.23 3.72
CA LEU A 56 -26.88 22.79 2.52
C LEU A 56 -25.97 23.99 2.83
N GLU A 57 -26.39 24.86 3.75
CA GLU A 57 -25.56 25.98 4.21
C GLU A 57 -24.35 25.50 5.02
N GLY A 58 -24.50 24.49 5.88
CA GLY A 58 -23.37 23.86 6.58
C GLY A 58 -22.35 23.25 5.62
N MET A 59 -22.82 22.53 4.59
CA MET A 59 -21.97 22.00 3.52
C MET A 59 -21.26 23.12 2.75
N ARG A 60 -21.94 24.24 2.49
CA ARG A 60 -21.36 25.42 1.86
C ARG A 60 -20.25 26.03 2.71
N GLN A 61 -20.46 26.17 4.01
CA GLN A 61 -19.46 26.71 4.94
C GLN A 61 -18.22 25.82 5.03
N LEU A 62 -18.41 24.49 5.13
CA LEU A 62 -17.31 23.53 5.09
C LEU A 62 -16.56 23.60 3.77
N TRP A 63 -17.27 23.68 2.63
CA TRP A 63 -16.65 23.86 1.32
C TRP A 63 -15.85 25.16 1.20
N GLN A 64 -16.16 26.23 1.94
CA GLN A 64 -15.33 27.44 1.90
C GLN A 64 -13.98 27.27 2.61
N GLN A 65 -13.80 26.23 3.43
CA GLN A 65 -12.53 25.98 4.10
C GLN A 65 -11.46 25.53 3.08
N PRO A 66 -10.28 26.18 3.03
CA PRO A 66 -9.24 25.85 2.06
C PRO A 66 -8.83 24.37 2.06
N LEU A 67 -8.70 23.78 3.24
CA LEU A 67 -8.28 22.40 3.41
C LEU A 67 -9.33 21.39 2.89
N VAL A 68 -10.62 21.70 3.03
CA VAL A 68 -11.71 20.87 2.49
C VAL A 68 -11.72 20.92 0.96
N ARG A 69 -11.56 22.11 0.38
CA ARG A 69 -11.47 22.28 -1.09
C ARG A 69 -10.30 21.52 -1.66
N GLU A 70 -9.15 21.63 -1.02
CA GLU A 70 -7.93 20.95 -1.41
C GLU A 70 -8.06 19.42 -1.27
N ALA A 71 -8.63 18.94 -0.17
CA ALA A 71 -8.88 17.52 0.04
C ALA A 71 -9.80 16.92 -1.05
N ILE A 72 -10.87 17.64 -1.42
CA ILE A 72 -11.75 17.23 -2.52
C ILE A 72 -11.02 17.31 -3.85
N HIS A 73 -10.21 18.34 -4.09
CA HIS A 73 -9.46 18.46 -5.33
C HIS A 73 -8.48 17.29 -5.53
N LEU A 74 -7.70 16.94 -4.51
CA LEU A 74 -6.77 15.81 -4.55
C LEU A 74 -7.50 14.47 -4.78
N ALA A 75 -8.68 14.29 -4.19
CA ALA A 75 -9.47 13.07 -4.37
C ALA A 75 -10.20 13.02 -5.72
N SER A 76 -10.73 14.15 -6.19
CA SER A 76 -11.55 14.27 -7.39
C SER A 76 -11.50 15.70 -7.96
N PRO A 77 -10.55 16.00 -8.87
CA PRO A 77 -10.46 17.31 -9.52
C PRO A 77 -11.74 17.70 -10.27
N ALA A 78 -12.39 16.73 -10.92
CA ALA A 78 -13.64 16.97 -11.64
C ALA A 78 -14.81 17.37 -10.72
N LEU A 79 -14.89 16.78 -9.51
CA LEU A 79 -15.88 17.18 -8.51
C LEU A 79 -15.57 18.58 -7.99
N HIS A 80 -14.31 18.87 -7.67
CA HIS A 80 -13.87 20.20 -7.25
C HIS A 80 -14.30 21.27 -8.27
N ASP A 81 -14.04 21.05 -9.56
CA ASP A 81 -14.34 22.02 -10.61
C ASP A 81 -15.85 22.27 -10.76
N ARG A 82 -16.67 21.22 -10.58
CA ARG A 82 -18.14 21.36 -10.55
C ARG A 82 -18.62 22.13 -9.32
N LEU A 83 -18.07 21.85 -8.13
CA LEU A 83 -18.43 22.54 -6.89
C LEU A 83 -18.02 24.02 -6.92
N GLN A 84 -16.90 24.34 -7.57
CA GLN A 84 -16.43 25.71 -7.73
C GLN A 84 -17.44 26.61 -8.48
N GLN A 85 -18.21 26.01 -9.39
CA GLN A 85 -19.21 26.71 -10.22
C GLN A 85 -20.63 26.61 -9.64
N TRP A 86 -20.83 25.80 -8.61
CA TRP A 86 -22.15 25.53 -8.07
C TRP A 86 -22.61 26.65 -7.13
N ALA A 87 -23.81 27.15 -7.36
CA ALA A 87 -24.41 28.21 -6.55
C ALA A 87 -24.96 27.73 -5.19
N PHE A 88 -24.79 26.43 -4.85
CA PHE A 88 -25.38 25.80 -3.68
C PHE A 88 -26.91 25.95 -3.63
N ALA A 89 -27.57 25.65 -4.76
CA ALA A 89 -29.02 25.64 -4.89
C ALA A 89 -29.49 24.29 -5.45
N LEU A 90 -30.53 23.71 -4.85
CA LEU A 90 -31.09 22.40 -5.23
C LEU A 90 -32.18 22.54 -6.31
N ALA A 91 -31.88 23.25 -7.40
CA ALA A 91 -32.85 23.59 -8.43
C ALA A 91 -33.12 22.45 -9.43
N SER A 92 -32.20 21.50 -9.58
CA SER A 92 -32.29 20.40 -10.54
C SER A 92 -31.90 19.06 -9.94
N LYS A 93 -32.22 17.96 -10.64
CA LYS A 93 -31.75 16.62 -10.27
C LYS A 93 -30.22 16.55 -10.18
N LYS A 94 -29.50 17.23 -11.08
CA LYS A 94 -28.03 17.28 -11.09
C LYS A 94 -27.47 17.98 -9.86
N ASP A 95 -28.17 19.00 -9.34
CA ASP A 95 -27.77 19.70 -8.11
C ASP A 95 -27.95 18.79 -6.89
N HIS A 96 -29.02 17.99 -6.85
CA HIS A 96 -29.22 17.01 -5.79
C HIS A 96 -28.14 15.92 -5.81
N GLU A 97 -27.78 15.41 -6.99
CA GLU A 97 -26.68 14.45 -7.14
C GLU A 97 -25.33 15.05 -6.72
N LEU A 98 -25.07 16.32 -7.07
CA LEU A 98 -23.86 17.03 -6.67
C LEU A 98 -23.81 17.25 -5.15
N ALA A 99 -24.93 17.67 -4.55
CA ALA A 99 -25.06 17.82 -3.10
C ALA A 99 -24.83 16.48 -2.39
N GLY A 100 -25.46 15.39 -2.84
CA GLY A 100 -25.24 14.06 -2.28
C GLY A 100 -23.78 13.61 -2.37
N THR A 101 -23.11 13.92 -3.49
CA THR A 101 -21.68 13.62 -3.65
C THR A 101 -20.81 14.42 -2.68
N LEU A 102 -21.05 15.73 -2.53
CA LEU A 102 -20.34 16.55 -1.55
C LEU A 102 -20.60 16.07 -0.11
N TYR A 103 -21.85 15.75 0.22
CA TYR A 103 -22.24 15.22 1.53
C TYR A 103 -21.49 13.92 1.86
N ASN A 104 -21.32 13.02 0.89
CA ASN A 104 -20.53 11.79 1.07
C ASN A 104 -19.06 12.08 1.38
N TYR A 105 -18.45 13.07 0.71
CA TYR A 105 -17.08 13.48 1.00
C TYR A 105 -16.94 14.12 2.38
N LEU A 106 -17.86 15.02 2.76
CA LEU A 106 -17.83 15.66 4.08
C LEU A 106 -18.10 14.66 5.20
N THR A 107 -19.01 13.71 4.99
CA THR A 107 -19.26 12.60 5.93
C THR A 107 -18.01 11.76 6.08
N ARG A 108 -17.35 11.38 4.98
CA ARG A 108 -16.07 10.66 5.01
C ARG A 108 -15.03 11.43 5.83
N MET A 109 -14.88 12.72 5.60
CA MET A 109 -13.94 13.58 6.31
C MET A 109 -14.27 13.75 7.80
N SER A 110 -15.49 13.40 8.24
CA SER A 110 -15.96 13.59 9.62
C SER A 110 -16.07 12.30 10.41
N THR A 111 -16.25 11.14 9.75
CA THR A 111 -16.52 9.85 10.42
C THR A 111 -15.55 8.73 10.07
N ARG A 112 -14.88 8.81 8.91
CA ARG A 112 -14.04 7.71 8.44
C ARG A 112 -12.56 8.02 8.67
N CYS A 113 -11.94 7.27 9.56
CA CYS A 113 -10.52 7.41 9.87
C CYS A 113 -9.56 6.74 8.88
N THR A 114 -10.04 6.06 7.82
CA THR A 114 -9.16 5.43 6.82
C THR A 114 -8.33 6.50 6.08
N PRO A 115 -6.98 6.48 6.16
CA PRO A 115 -6.13 7.47 5.50
C PRO A 115 -6.41 7.54 4.01
N PHE A 116 -6.65 8.74 3.50
CA PHE A 116 -6.96 8.99 2.10
C PHE A 116 -6.76 10.46 1.76
N GLY A 117 -5.60 10.78 1.17
CA GLY A 117 -5.24 12.16 0.90
C GLY A 117 -5.28 12.99 2.19
N LEU A 118 -5.95 14.14 2.11
CA LEU A 118 -6.18 15.03 3.25
C LEU A 118 -7.45 14.71 4.05
N CYS A 119 -8.22 13.66 3.70
CA CYS A 119 -9.51 13.38 4.36
C CYS A 119 -9.39 12.80 5.78
N ALA A 120 -8.24 12.20 6.10
CA ALA A 120 -7.97 11.60 7.40
C ALA A 120 -6.47 11.66 7.67
N ALA A 121 -6.12 11.77 8.95
CA ALA A 121 -4.75 11.91 9.41
C ALA A 121 -4.30 10.70 10.24
N VAL A 122 -2.99 10.44 10.21
CA VAL A 122 -2.32 9.42 11.02
C VAL A 122 -1.47 10.08 12.11
N SER A 123 -1.43 9.47 13.29
CA SER A 123 -0.57 9.89 14.39
C SER A 123 0.12 8.68 15.00
N LEU A 124 1.38 8.84 15.38
CA LEU A 124 2.05 7.90 16.26
C LEU A 124 1.79 8.33 17.71
N VAL A 125 1.20 7.45 18.51
CA VAL A 125 0.75 7.76 19.88
C VAL A 125 1.48 6.85 20.86
N PRO A 126 2.43 7.38 21.65
CA PRO A 126 3.08 6.61 22.71
C PRO A 126 2.09 6.09 23.76
N VAL A 127 2.41 4.94 24.33
CA VAL A 127 1.73 4.37 25.48
C VAL A 127 2.37 4.92 26.76
N GLY A 128 1.54 5.39 27.69
CA GLY A 128 1.98 5.94 28.96
C GLY A 128 0.96 5.74 30.09
N ALA A 129 1.10 6.47 31.19
CA ALA A 129 0.27 6.24 32.37
C ALA A 129 -1.18 6.75 32.24
N ARG A 130 -1.45 7.68 31.32
CA ARG A 130 -2.77 8.30 31.14
C ARG A 130 -3.02 8.62 29.67
N SER A 131 -4.28 8.54 29.26
CA SER A 131 -4.72 8.97 27.93
C SER A 131 -4.76 10.51 27.84
N GLN A 132 -4.27 11.04 26.73
CA GLN A 132 -4.33 12.45 26.35
C GLN A 132 -4.51 12.53 24.83
N LEU A 133 -5.74 12.77 24.38
CA LEU A 133 -6.10 12.80 22.95
C LEU A 133 -6.65 14.16 22.50
N ASP A 134 -5.91 15.23 22.81
CA ASP A 134 -6.25 16.58 22.33
C ASP A 134 -5.74 16.78 20.89
N LEU A 135 -6.62 16.51 19.92
CA LEU A 135 -6.32 16.64 18.49
C LEU A 135 -6.20 18.09 18.03
N GLU A 136 -6.77 19.06 18.76
CA GLU A 136 -6.73 20.49 18.41
C GLU A 136 -5.33 21.07 18.65
N ARG A 137 -4.60 20.53 19.63
CA ARG A 137 -3.18 20.86 19.87
C ARG A 137 -2.24 20.33 18.79
N CYS A 138 -2.69 19.37 17.99
CA CYS A 138 -1.85 18.79 16.96
C CYS A 138 -1.72 19.72 15.75
N ARG A 139 -0.50 19.81 15.22
CA ARG A 139 -0.26 20.44 13.92
C ARG A 139 -0.50 19.42 12.83
N LEU A 140 -1.17 19.86 11.76
CA LEU A 140 -1.26 19.09 10.53
C LEU A 140 0.08 19.18 9.78
N LYS A 141 0.67 18.03 9.50
CA LYS A 141 1.83 17.89 8.62
C LYS A 141 1.43 16.97 7.49
N ARG A 142 1.73 17.33 6.25
CA ARG A 142 1.54 16.43 5.12
C ARG A 142 2.88 15.98 4.57
N HIS A 143 2.82 14.90 3.82
CA HIS A 143 3.91 14.42 3.00
C HIS A 143 3.38 14.16 1.59
N THR A 144 3.85 14.95 0.63
CA THR A 144 3.38 14.94 -0.76
C THR A 144 4.39 14.28 -1.67
N ARG A 145 3.95 13.29 -2.43
CA ARG A 145 4.76 12.56 -3.41
C ARG A 145 4.04 12.52 -4.75
N LEU A 146 4.78 12.32 -5.83
CA LEU A 146 4.15 11.90 -7.08
C LEU A 146 3.50 10.54 -6.85
N ASP A 147 2.32 10.34 -7.43
CA ASP A 147 1.67 9.04 -7.41
C ASP A 147 2.58 7.98 -8.06
N THR A 148 2.54 6.76 -7.55
CA THR A 148 3.40 5.68 -8.05
C THR A 148 3.10 5.36 -9.53
N SER A 149 1.85 5.53 -9.98
CA SER A 149 1.50 5.39 -11.41
C SER A 149 2.13 6.48 -12.28
N VAL A 150 2.25 7.71 -11.78
CA VAL A 150 2.98 8.79 -12.48
C VAL A 150 4.45 8.43 -12.59
N ILE A 151 5.08 8.00 -11.48
CA ILE A 151 6.47 7.54 -11.50
C ILE A 151 6.67 6.41 -12.51
N ALA A 152 5.77 5.42 -12.53
CA ALA A 152 5.84 4.30 -13.47
C ALA A 152 5.79 4.79 -14.93
N THR A 153 4.82 5.65 -15.27
CA THR A 153 4.70 6.23 -16.61
C THR A 153 5.93 7.06 -17.00
N LEU A 154 6.50 7.84 -16.06
CA LEU A 154 7.73 8.60 -16.29
C LEU A 154 8.92 7.66 -16.52
N CYS A 155 9.08 6.61 -15.72
CA CYS A 155 10.14 5.62 -15.90
C CYS A 155 10.06 4.95 -17.27
N GLU A 156 8.86 4.55 -17.70
CA GLU A 156 8.64 3.90 -19.00
C GLU A 156 8.90 4.84 -20.18
N GLY A 157 8.43 6.09 -20.09
CA GLY A 157 8.69 7.12 -21.10
C GLY A 157 10.18 7.45 -21.24
N LEU A 158 10.88 7.60 -20.12
CA LEU A 158 12.33 7.85 -20.09
C LEU A 158 13.14 6.64 -20.56
N ALA A 159 12.70 5.41 -20.20
CA ALA A 159 13.35 4.18 -20.65
C ALA A 159 13.25 3.96 -22.16
N SER A 160 12.16 4.43 -22.76
CA SER A 160 11.91 4.31 -24.21
C SER A 160 12.51 5.46 -25.02
N ALA A 161 12.93 6.55 -24.35
CA ALA A 161 13.43 7.74 -25.03
C ALA A 161 14.75 7.45 -25.77
N PRO A 162 14.89 7.77 -27.08
CA PRO A 162 16.10 7.47 -27.85
C PRO A 162 17.39 8.05 -27.26
N THR A 163 17.30 9.18 -26.56
CA THR A 163 18.42 9.84 -25.90
C THR A 163 18.91 9.15 -24.63
N LEU A 164 18.10 8.26 -24.04
CA LEU A 164 18.36 7.61 -22.75
C LEU A 164 18.41 6.08 -22.83
N ARG A 165 17.64 5.45 -23.73
CA ARG A 165 17.45 3.99 -23.78
C ARG A 165 18.74 3.17 -23.72
N HIS A 166 19.81 3.62 -24.39
CA HIS A 166 21.10 2.93 -24.40
C HIS A 166 22.05 3.33 -23.26
N ARG A 167 21.77 4.46 -22.58
CA ARG A 167 22.54 4.94 -21.42
C ARG A 167 22.05 4.31 -20.13
N LEU A 168 20.76 3.99 -20.07
CA LEU A 168 20.18 3.41 -18.88
C LEU A 168 20.80 2.05 -18.57
N PRO A 169 21.15 1.81 -17.30
CA PRO A 169 21.61 0.51 -16.89
C PRO A 169 20.50 -0.54 -17.09
N LEU A 170 20.85 -1.69 -17.65
CA LEU A 170 19.99 -2.83 -17.89
C LEU A 170 20.29 -3.93 -16.86
N ARG A 171 19.24 -4.63 -16.41
CA ARG A 171 19.31 -5.84 -15.59
C ARG A 171 18.60 -6.98 -16.29
N SER A 172 18.97 -8.23 -15.97
CA SER A 172 18.18 -9.39 -16.36
C SER A 172 16.79 -9.35 -15.71
N ASN A 173 15.79 -9.90 -16.41
CA ASN A 173 14.50 -10.16 -15.80
C ASN A 173 14.64 -11.11 -14.60
N GLU A 174 14.19 -10.65 -13.42
CA GLU A 174 14.36 -11.36 -12.15
C GLU A 174 13.45 -12.60 -12.02
N CYS A 175 12.42 -12.71 -12.86
CA CYS A 175 11.57 -13.90 -12.97
C CYS A 175 12.14 -14.94 -13.96
N GLY A 176 13.34 -14.70 -14.51
CA GLY A 176 13.96 -15.57 -15.49
C GLY A 176 14.65 -16.80 -14.88
N HIS A 177 14.43 -17.97 -15.47
CA HIS A 177 15.12 -19.20 -15.08
C HIS A 177 15.28 -20.17 -16.28
N LEU A 178 16.29 -21.04 -16.21
CA LEU A 178 16.61 -21.99 -17.27
C LEU A 178 15.88 -23.32 -17.06
N VAL A 179 15.22 -23.81 -18.10
CA VAL A 179 14.52 -25.09 -18.14
C VAL A 179 14.95 -25.85 -19.40
N GLY A 180 15.78 -26.89 -19.21
CA GLY A 180 16.37 -27.61 -20.35
C GLY A 180 17.20 -26.67 -21.24
N GLN A 181 16.72 -26.44 -22.47
CA GLN A 181 17.36 -25.54 -23.45
C GLN A 181 16.59 -24.22 -23.64
N ARG A 182 15.65 -23.90 -22.74
CA ARG A 182 14.82 -22.70 -22.85
C ARG A 182 14.93 -21.84 -21.61
N TRP A 183 14.96 -20.53 -21.80
CA TRP A 183 14.87 -19.55 -20.74
C TRP A 183 13.40 -19.14 -20.57
N HIS A 184 12.83 -19.47 -19.42
CA HIS A 184 11.46 -19.12 -19.02
C HIS A 184 11.48 -17.83 -18.21
N TYR A 185 10.54 -16.93 -18.45
CA TYR A 185 10.45 -15.65 -17.74
C TYR A 185 9.02 -15.08 -17.81
N VAL A 186 8.74 -14.10 -16.96
CA VAL A 186 7.47 -13.38 -16.99
C VAL A 186 7.63 -12.08 -17.78
N ASP A 187 6.87 -11.98 -18.87
CA ASP A 187 6.71 -10.76 -19.67
C ASP A 187 5.42 -10.03 -19.25
N TRP A 188 5.25 -8.77 -19.67
CA TRP A 188 4.00 -8.05 -19.49
C TRP A 188 3.71 -7.03 -20.58
N LEU A 189 2.41 -6.83 -20.81
CA LEU A 189 1.85 -5.75 -21.62
C LEU A 189 1.10 -4.76 -20.73
N LEU A 190 1.12 -3.48 -21.11
CA LEU A 190 0.28 -2.47 -20.48
C LEU A 190 -1.10 -2.46 -21.14
N SER A 191 -2.14 -2.72 -20.36
CA SER A 191 -3.55 -2.62 -20.77
C SER A 191 -4.30 -1.74 -19.78
N GLN A 192 -4.90 -0.65 -20.25
CA GLN A 192 -5.63 0.34 -19.42
C GLN A 192 -4.83 0.86 -18.19
N GLY A 193 -3.51 0.91 -18.29
CA GLY A 193 -2.63 1.35 -17.19
C GLY A 193 -2.29 0.27 -16.16
N LEU A 194 -2.70 -0.98 -16.40
CA LEU A 194 -2.32 -2.15 -15.61
C LEU A 194 -1.39 -3.07 -16.41
N ARG A 195 -0.47 -3.74 -15.71
CA ARG A 195 0.38 -4.77 -16.31
C ARG A 195 -0.38 -6.08 -16.36
N VAL A 196 -0.51 -6.65 -17.56
CA VAL A 196 -1.01 -8.00 -17.80
C VAL A 196 0.20 -8.88 -18.02
N TYR A 197 0.39 -9.87 -17.14
CA TYR A 197 1.58 -10.70 -17.11
C TYR A 197 1.36 -12.00 -17.89
N THR A 198 2.39 -12.43 -18.64
CA THR A 198 2.35 -13.66 -19.43
C THR A 198 3.66 -14.43 -19.24
N LEU A 199 3.57 -15.73 -18.97
CA LEU A 199 4.74 -16.61 -18.98
C LEU A 199 5.22 -16.79 -20.43
N SER A 200 6.50 -16.49 -20.66
CA SER A 200 7.14 -16.55 -21.97
C SER A 200 8.42 -17.37 -21.91
N SER A 201 8.85 -17.92 -23.05
CA SER A 201 10.14 -18.62 -23.13
C SER A 201 10.85 -18.42 -24.45
N VAL A 202 12.18 -18.43 -24.40
CA VAL A 202 13.08 -18.32 -25.57
C VAL A 202 14.15 -19.41 -25.54
N GLU A 203 14.76 -19.72 -26.68
CA GLU A 203 15.87 -20.67 -26.73
C GLU A 203 17.12 -20.09 -26.04
N ALA A 204 17.74 -20.88 -25.17
CA ALA A 204 18.88 -20.48 -24.35
C ALA A 204 20.19 -20.64 -25.11
N SER A 205 20.51 -19.69 -26.00
CA SER A 205 21.79 -19.64 -26.69
C SER A 205 22.94 -19.22 -25.75
N ALA A 206 24.17 -19.59 -26.07
CA ALA A 206 25.35 -19.22 -25.27
C ALA A 206 25.50 -17.70 -25.12
N VAL A 207 25.25 -16.95 -26.20
CA VAL A 207 25.31 -15.48 -26.21
C VAL A 207 24.22 -14.88 -25.32
N LEU A 208 22.97 -15.38 -25.40
CA LEU A 208 21.88 -14.92 -24.54
C LEU A 208 22.21 -15.15 -23.06
N MET A 209 22.65 -16.36 -22.72
CA MET A 209 22.96 -16.73 -21.34
C MET A 209 24.10 -15.90 -20.76
N ALA A 210 25.14 -15.61 -21.55
CA ALA A 210 26.24 -14.74 -21.14
C ALA A 210 25.75 -13.32 -20.83
N VAL A 211 24.89 -12.75 -21.70
CA VAL A 211 24.30 -11.41 -21.50
C VAL A 211 23.42 -11.35 -20.25
N LEU A 212 22.50 -12.31 -20.09
CA LEU A 212 21.62 -12.37 -18.93
C LEU A 212 22.40 -12.56 -17.64
N HIS A 213 23.40 -13.44 -17.63
CA HIS A 213 24.27 -13.64 -16.48
C HIS A 213 25.01 -12.34 -16.11
N ALA A 214 25.68 -11.71 -17.07
CA ALA A 214 26.42 -10.46 -16.83
C ALA A 214 25.52 -9.32 -16.31
N ALA A 215 24.28 -9.22 -16.80
CA ALA A 215 23.29 -8.24 -16.36
C ALA A 215 22.63 -8.58 -15.01
N SER A 216 22.68 -9.86 -14.58
CA SER A 216 22.18 -10.29 -13.28
C SER A 216 23.13 -9.90 -12.13
N GLU A 217 24.44 -10.00 -12.36
CA GLU A 217 25.48 -9.66 -11.36
C GLU A 217 25.41 -8.18 -10.97
N ARG A 218 25.30 -7.30 -11.96
CA ARG A 218 25.16 -5.86 -11.78
C ARG A 218 24.44 -5.24 -12.97
N PRO A 219 23.78 -4.08 -12.78
CA PRO A 219 23.27 -3.31 -13.91
C PRO A 219 24.42 -2.90 -14.86
N ARG A 220 24.19 -3.00 -16.17
CA ARG A 220 25.16 -2.67 -17.23
C ARG A 220 24.50 -1.90 -18.36
N SER A 221 25.22 -0.96 -18.97
CA SER A 221 24.73 -0.25 -20.15
C SER A 221 24.60 -1.17 -21.37
N ALA A 222 23.77 -0.78 -22.34
CA ALA A 222 23.65 -1.51 -23.60
C ALA A 222 25.00 -1.60 -24.34
N ALA A 223 25.81 -0.54 -24.26
CA ALA A 223 27.14 -0.51 -24.87
C ALA A 223 28.11 -1.49 -24.21
N GLU A 224 28.12 -1.62 -22.88
CA GLU A 224 28.94 -2.61 -22.17
C GLU A 224 28.56 -4.05 -22.57
N LEU A 225 27.26 -4.34 -22.65
CA LEU A 225 26.78 -5.67 -23.04
C LEU A 225 27.09 -5.98 -24.50
N ALA A 226 26.90 -5.04 -25.42
CA ALA A 226 27.26 -5.20 -26.83
C ALA A 226 28.77 -5.40 -27.02
N ALA A 227 29.60 -4.65 -26.29
CA ALA A 227 31.05 -4.81 -26.33
C ALA A 227 31.51 -6.19 -25.82
N MET A 228 30.84 -6.72 -24.79
CA MET A 228 31.09 -8.07 -24.29
C MET A 228 30.77 -9.14 -25.36
N ILE A 229 29.63 -9.00 -26.06
CA ILE A 229 29.27 -9.91 -27.16
C ILE A 229 30.36 -9.91 -28.24
N CYS A 230 30.80 -8.73 -28.69
CA CYS A 230 31.82 -8.61 -29.74
C CYS A 230 33.20 -9.11 -29.30
N ALA A 231 33.55 -8.98 -28.02
CA ALA A 231 34.83 -9.46 -27.49
C ALA A 231 34.92 -10.99 -27.55
N ASP A 232 33.82 -11.68 -27.22
CA ASP A 232 33.75 -13.14 -27.23
C ASP A 232 33.45 -13.71 -28.64
N ASN A 233 32.88 -12.89 -29.53
CA ASN A 233 32.44 -13.27 -30.88
C ASN A 233 32.87 -12.20 -31.91
N PRO A 234 34.15 -12.20 -32.35
CA PRO A 234 34.71 -11.16 -33.22
C PRO A 234 34.04 -11.03 -34.59
N GLU A 235 33.30 -12.05 -35.03
CA GLU A 235 32.53 -12.07 -36.26
C GLU A 235 31.22 -11.25 -36.17
N ILE A 236 30.75 -10.92 -34.96
CA ILE A 236 29.53 -10.15 -34.73
C ILE A 236 29.86 -8.65 -34.80
N PRO A 237 29.33 -7.90 -35.77
CA PRO A 237 29.54 -6.46 -35.84
C PRO A 237 28.89 -5.73 -34.64
N PRO A 238 29.48 -4.62 -34.15
CA PRO A 238 28.92 -3.85 -33.03
C PRO A 238 27.45 -3.42 -33.21
N ALA A 239 27.05 -3.10 -34.44
CA ALA A 239 25.67 -2.73 -34.75
C ALA A 239 24.69 -3.89 -34.52
N ALA A 240 25.06 -5.10 -34.96
CA ALA A 240 24.25 -6.31 -34.77
C ALA A 240 24.17 -6.71 -33.29
N ALA A 241 25.25 -6.54 -32.53
CA ALA A 241 25.25 -6.78 -31.09
C ALA A 241 24.29 -5.81 -30.36
N LEU A 242 24.28 -4.53 -30.75
CA LEU A 242 23.37 -3.54 -30.16
C LEU A 242 21.91 -3.81 -30.53
N GLU A 243 21.62 -4.17 -31.79
CA GLU A 243 20.28 -4.61 -32.23
C GLU A 243 19.80 -5.83 -31.45
N PHE A 244 20.70 -6.78 -31.16
CA PHE A 244 20.37 -7.92 -30.30
C PHE A 244 19.97 -7.46 -28.89
N ILE A 245 20.74 -6.56 -28.26
CA ILE A 245 20.40 -6.00 -26.93
C ILE A 245 19.06 -5.25 -26.97
N ASP A 246 18.80 -4.46 -28.01
CA ASP A 246 17.50 -3.79 -28.19
C ASP A 246 16.37 -4.82 -28.22
N SER A 247 16.53 -5.93 -28.95
CA SER A 247 15.52 -6.99 -28.98
C SER A 247 15.31 -7.66 -27.61
N LEU A 248 16.37 -7.82 -26.80
CA LEU A 248 16.23 -8.34 -25.43
C LEU A 248 15.48 -7.38 -24.51
N VAL A 249 15.63 -6.07 -24.71
CA VAL A 249 14.88 -5.04 -23.97
C VAL A 249 13.42 -5.01 -24.41
N GLU A 250 13.16 -5.08 -25.72
CA GLU A 250 11.81 -5.13 -26.28
C GLU A 250 11.01 -6.34 -25.79
N ASN A 251 11.66 -7.50 -25.67
CA ASN A 251 11.05 -8.74 -25.18
C ASN A 251 11.18 -8.95 -23.66
N ARG A 252 11.54 -7.90 -22.90
CA ARG A 252 11.68 -7.91 -21.42
C ARG A 252 12.60 -8.99 -20.85
N LEU A 253 13.53 -9.50 -21.64
CA LEU A 253 14.63 -10.34 -21.15
C LEU A 253 15.65 -9.49 -20.38
N LEU A 254 15.85 -8.26 -20.87
CA LEU A 254 16.52 -7.19 -20.15
C LEU A 254 15.52 -6.10 -19.79
N ILE A 255 15.63 -5.57 -18.57
CA ILE A 255 14.79 -4.50 -18.04
C ILE A 255 15.68 -3.32 -17.68
N ALA A 256 15.28 -2.11 -18.10
CA ALA A 256 15.94 -0.90 -17.63
C ALA A 256 15.82 -0.80 -16.10
N ALA A 257 16.94 -0.59 -15.42
CA ALA A 257 17.03 -0.41 -13.97
C ALA A 257 16.55 0.99 -13.53
N LEU A 258 15.47 1.46 -14.15
CA LEU A 258 14.69 2.64 -13.89
C LEU A 258 13.24 2.17 -13.71
N GLN A 259 12.90 1.76 -12.49
CA GLN A 259 11.57 1.28 -12.12
C GLN A 259 11.13 1.95 -10.81
N PRO A 260 9.82 2.10 -10.57
CA PRO A 260 9.31 2.51 -9.27
C PRO A 260 9.82 1.59 -8.16
N ARG A 261 10.28 2.15 -7.05
CA ARG A 261 10.71 1.37 -5.90
C ARG A 261 9.49 1.04 -5.03
N ILE A 262 9.34 -0.24 -4.67
CA ILE A 262 8.30 -0.69 -3.74
C ILE A 262 8.79 -0.52 -2.29
N THR A 263 10.08 -0.72 -2.06
CA THR A 263 10.72 -0.64 -0.74
C THR A 263 11.97 0.23 -0.78
N GLY A 264 12.39 0.73 0.38
CA GLY A 264 13.57 1.57 0.54
C GLY A 264 13.27 3.05 0.35
N SER A 265 14.17 3.75 -0.34
CA SER A 265 14.08 5.20 -0.58
C SER A 265 12.88 5.57 -1.45
N GLU A 266 12.39 6.80 -1.30
CA GLU A 266 11.34 7.36 -2.14
C GLU A 266 11.69 7.31 -3.64
N CYS A 267 10.64 7.13 -4.45
CA CYS A 267 10.74 6.91 -5.88
C CYS A 267 11.42 8.06 -6.65
N LEU A 268 10.98 9.32 -6.45
CA LEU A 268 11.51 10.45 -7.22
C LEU A 268 13.00 10.70 -6.96
N PRO A 269 13.48 10.77 -5.69
CA PRO A 269 14.91 10.85 -5.41
C PRO A 269 15.72 9.70 -6.00
N ALA A 270 15.21 8.46 -5.91
CA ALA A 270 15.88 7.30 -6.48
C ALA A 270 15.95 7.34 -8.01
N MET A 271 14.88 7.76 -8.67
CA MET A 271 14.82 7.95 -10.12
C MET A 271 15.84 9.01 -10.56
N LEU A 272 15.90 10.14 -9.86
CA LEU A 272 16.87 11.20 -10.12
C LEU A 272 18.30 10.71 -9.96
N GLN A 273 18.59 9.92 -8.91
CA GLN A 273 19.91 9.34 -8.71
C GLN A 273 20.33 8.45 -9.89
N THR A 274 19.46 7.51 -10.30
CA THR A 274 19.73 6.63 -11.45
C THR A 274 19.99 7.43 -12.73
N LEU A 275 19.20 8.47 -12.99
CA LEU A 275 19.34 9.31 -14.18
C LEU A 275 20.62 10.15 -14.16
N THR A 276 21.02 10.65 -12.99
CA THR A 276 22.29 11.35 -12.80
C THR A 276 23.46 10.43 -13.09
N ASP A 277 23.44 9.22 -12.51
CA ASP A 277 24.52 8.24 -12.65
C ASP A 277 24.70 7.76 -14.09
N CYS A 278 23.61 7.66 -14.86
CA CYS A 278 23.66 7.29 -16.27
C CYS A 278 23.91 8.48 -17.23
N GLY A 279 24.14 9.68 -16.70
CA GLY A 279 24.40 10.89 -17.49
C GLY A 279 23.21 11.31 -18.36
N ALA A 280 22.01 11.36 -17.78
CA ALA A 280 20.81 11.86 -18.45
C ALA A 280 20.97 13.34 -18.87
N PRO A 281 20.21 13.81 -19.88
CA PRO A 281 20.24 15.22 -20.28
C PRO A 281 19.93 16.16 -19.12
N ALA A 282 20.72 17.23 -18.97
CA ALA A 282 20.56 18.21 -17.89
C ALA A 282 19.15 18.80 -17.79
N ALA A 283 18.45 18.96 -18.93
CA ALA A 283 17.06 19.40 -18.95
C ALA A 283 16.10 18.46 -18.19
N VAL A 284 16.30 17.14 -18.30
CA VAL A 284 15.50 16.13 -17.58
C VAL A 284 15.82 16.17 -16.09
N LEU A 285 17.10 16.21 -15.74
CA LEU A 285 17.55 16.26 -14.34
C LEU A 285 17.00 17.51 -13.64
N ASN A 286 17.21 18.69 -14.24
CA ASN A 286 16.72 19.96 -13.70
C ASN A 286 15.21 19.97 -13.50
N LEU A 287 14.44 19.38 -14.44
CA LEU A 287 12.98 19.31 -14.32
C LEU A 287 12.55 18.45 -13.13
N LEU A 288 13.16 17.27 -12.95
CA LEU A 288 12.85 16.36 -11.85
C LEU A 288 13.31 16.92 -10.50
N GLU A 289 14.45 17.61 -10.44
CA GLU A 289 14.90 18.34 -9.26
C GLU A 289 13.92 19.45 -8.86
N GLN A 290 13.49 20.27 -9.83
CA GLN A 290 12.48 21.32 -9.60
C GLN A 290 11.15 20.72 -9.15
N THR A 291 10.76 19.56 -9.70
CA THR A 291 9.58 18.80 -9.27
C THR A 291 9.71 18.42 -7.79
N GLY A 292 10.84 17.83 -7.38
CA GLY A 292 11.09 17.48 -5.98
C GLY A 292 11.07 18.69 -5.05
N GLN A 293 11.65 19.83 -5.47
CA GLN A 293 11.61 21.07 -4.71
C GLN A 293 10.18 21.63 -4.55
N ARG A 294 9.35 21.57 -5.60
CA ARG A 294 7.95 21.98 -5.54
C ARG A 294 7.14 21.10 -4.59
N LEU A 295 7.33 19.77 -4.63
CA LEU A 295 6.68 18.84 -3.70
C LEU A 295 7.06 19.16 -2.24
N ALA A 296 8.35 19.35 -1.97
CA ALA A 296 8.81 19.73 -0.64
C ALA A 296 8.28 21.10 -0.19
N GLN A 297 8.03 22.03 -1.13
CA GLN A 297 7.43 23.32 -0.83
C GLN A 297 5.96 23.22 -0.45
N LEU A 298 5.20 22.32 -1.10
CA LEU A 298 3.79 22.05 -0.75
C LEU A 298 3.66 21.58 0.71
N ASP A 299 4.63 20.79 1.19
CA ASP A 299 4.62 20.25 2.56
C ASP A 299 4.96 21.28 3.65
N ARG A 300 5.40 22.50 3.29
CA ARG A 300 5.73 23.55 4.26
C ARG A 300 4.47 24.18 4.87
N PRO A 301 4.32 24.21 6.21
CA PRO A 301 3.14 24.75 6.89
C PRO A 301 2.79 26.19 6.53
N GLU A 302 3.81 27.02 6.28
CA GLU A 302 3.69 28.43 5.93
C GLU A 302 3.27 28.68 4.47
N THR A 303 3.25 27.63 3.64
CA THR A 303 2.91 27.78 2.22
C THR A 303 1.39 27.65 2.04
N PRO A 304 0.67 28.76 1.76
CA PRO A 304 -0.73 28.66 1.39
C PRO A 304 -0.81 27.91 0.08
N THR A 305 -1.22 26.65 0.13
CA THR A 305 -1.24 25.82 -1.08
C THR A 305 -2.36 26.27 -1.98
N ARG A 306 -2.00 26.51 -3.24
CA ARG A 306 -2.96 26.89 -4.25
C ARG A 306 -3.18 25.66 -5.09
N ILE A 307 -4.44 25.31 -5.31
CA ILE A 307 -4.82 24.22 -6.21
C ILE A 307 -4.18 24.38 -7.60
N ALA A 308 -3.94 25.62 -8.03
CA ALA A 308 -3.21 25.95 -9.26
C ALA A 308 -1.76 25.41 -9.31
N ASP A 309 -1.11 25.19 -8.16
CA ASP A 309 0.25 24.65 -8.08
C ASP A 309 0.28 23.20 -8.57
N TYR A 310 -0.80 22.44 -8.37
CA TYR A 310 -0.95 21.05 -8.87
C TYR A 310 -1.06 21.01 -10.39
N ASP A 311 -1.86 21.90 -10.97
CA ASP A 311 -2.00 22.01 -12.42
C ASP A 311 -0.70 22.46 -13.08
N ALA A 312 0.03 23.40 -12.45
CA ALA A 312 1.34 23.84 -12.91
C ALA A 312 2.39 22.71 -12.84
N LEU A 313 2.33 21.86 -11.80
CA LEU A 313 3.18 20.70 -11.67
C LEU A 313 2.90 19.68 -12.79
N LEU A 314 1.63 19.34 -13.01
CA LEU A 314 1.20 18.46 -14.11
C LEU A 314 1.72 18.94 -15.46
N GLN A 315 1.51 20.23 -15.78
CA GLN A 315 1.97 20.83 -17.02
C GLN A 315 3.49 20.76 -17.17
N SER A 316 4.24 20.99 -16.07
CA SER A 316 5.70 20.93 -16.11
C SER A 316 6.26 19.55 -16.44
N LEU A 317 5.51 18.47 -16.13
CA LEU A 317 5.93 17.10 -16.39
C LEU A 317 5.56 16.58 -17.79
N GLN A 318 4.66 17.25 -18.51
CA GLN A 318 4.24 16.85 -19.87
C GLN A 318 5.41 16.65 -20.86
N PRO A 319 6.49 17.46 -20.86
CA PRO A 319 7.62 17.28 -21.78
C PRO A 319 8.34 15.93 -21.65
N LEU A 320 8.14 15.18 -20.55
CA LEU A 320 8.73 13.85 -20.38
C LEU A 320 7.98 12.75 -21.15
N GLY A 321 7.00 13.12 -21.99
CA GLY A 321 6.31 12.20 -22.90
C GLY A 321 5.26 11.30 -22.24
N ALA A 322 4.84 11.65 -21.02
CA ALA A 322 3.90 10.86 -20.25
C ALA A 322 2.47 11.42 -20.37
N ALA A 323 1.51 10.55 -20.71
CA ALA A 323 0.09 10.85 -20.58
C ALA A 323 -0.29 10.78 -19.09
N LEU A 324 -0.14 11.90 -18.38
CA LEU A 324 -0.38 11.98 -16.95
C LEU A 324 -1.85 12.29 -16.65
N ASP A 325 -2.40 11.56 -15.70
CA ASP A 325 -3.76 11.74 -15.20
C ASP A 325 -3.78 12.73 -14.04
N ARG A 326 -4.55 13.82 -14.17
CA ARG A 326 -4.70 14.86 -13.14
C ARG A 326 -5.21 14.27 -11.82
N GLN A 327 -6.09 13.27 -11.86
CA GLN A 327 -6.66 12.65 -10.65
C GLN A 327 -5.62 11.82 -9.89
N ARG A 328 -4.64 11.26 -10.58
CA ARG A 328 -3.58 10.42 -10.01
C ARG A 328 -2.23 11.10 -10.09
N LEU A 329 -2.19 12.43 -9.99
CA LEU A 329 -0.92 13.16 -10.04
C LEU A 329 -0.10 12.95 -8.76
N LEU A 330 -0.76 13.09 -7.60
CA LEU A 330 -0.14 13.17 -6.30
C LEU A 330 -0.71 12.14 -5.34
N GLN A 331 0.17 11.59 -4.52
CA GLN A 331 -0.18 10.89 -3.30
C GLN A 331 0.17 11.79 -2.11
N VAL A 332 -0.80 12.01 -1.23
CA VAL A 332 -0.64 12.84 -0.03
C VAL A 332 -1.03 12.04 1.19
N ASP A 333 -0.12 11.98 2.16
CA ASP A 333 -0.40 11.43 3.49
C ASP A 333 -0.46 12.58 4.49
N LEU A 334 -1.54 12.62 5.28
CA LEU A 334 -1.73 13.62 6.32
C LEU A 334 -1.40 13.05 7.70
N TYR A 335 -0.73 13.83 8.52
CA TYR A 335 -0.30 13.49 9.86
C TYR A 335 -0.74 14.55 10.87
N ARG A 336 -1.08 14.11 12.07
CA ARG A 336 -1.20 14.99 13.26
C ARG A 336 0.04 14.80 14.12
N ALA A 337 0.76 15.88 14.35
CA ALA A 337 2.03 15.86 15.08
C ALA A 337 2.09 16.93 16.17
N ASP A 338 3.08 16.82 17.04
CA ASP A 338 3.45 17.83 18.05
C ASP A 338 2.35 18.18 19.08
N GLY A 339 1.28 17.38 19.19
CA GLY A 339 0.17 17.62 20.12
C GLY A 339 0.30 16.94 21.50
N GLY A 340 1.36 16.16 21.72
CA GLY A 340 1.55 15.40 22.96
C GLY A 340 0.49 14.33 23.17
N LEU A 341 0.07 13.66 22.09
CA LEU A 341 -0.89 12.55 22.15
C LEU A 341 -0.30 11.39 22.96
N MET A 342 -1.11 10.79 23.83
CA MET A 342 -0.74 9.63 24.63
C MET A 342 -1.96 8.74 24.85
N LEU A 343 -1.76 7.42 24.89
CA LEU A 343 -2.78 6.46 25.32
C LEU A 343 -2.31 5.76 26.58
N SER A 344 -3.25 5.43 27.47
CA SER A 344 -2.89 4.69 28.68
C SER A 344 -2.44 3.26 28.37
N ASP A 345 -1.55 2.73 29.20
CA ASP A 345 -1.14 1.32 29.27
C ASP A 345 -2.35 0.39 29.38
N ARG A 346 -3.38 0.79 30.12
CA ARG A 346 -4.64 0.07 30.22
C ARG A 346 -5.30 -0.13 28.85
N VAL A 347 -5.42 0.91 28.03
CA VAL A 347 -6.02 0.79 26.69
C VAL A 347 -5.19 -0.16 25.81
N ALA A 348 -3.86 -0.07 25.88
CA ALA A 348 -2.98 -0.96 25.14
C ALA A 348 -3.12 -2.43 25.58
N GLU A 349 -3.24 -2.69 26.89
CA GLU A 349 -3.51 -4.02 27.45
C GLU A 349 -4.85 -4.59 26.99
N GLU A 350 -5.92 -3.80 26.99
CA GLU A 350 -7.25 -4.21 26.51
C GLU A 350 -7.21 -4.59 25.01
N ILE A 351 -6.48 -3.83 24.19
CA ILE A 351 -6.30 -4.15 22.76
C ILE A 351 -5.55 -5.47 22.58
N ALA A 352 -4.48 -5.71 23.37
CA ALA A 352 -3.74 -6.96 23.32
C ALA A 352 -4.62 -8.16 23.74
N GLN A 353 -5.45 -7.99 24.77
CA GLN A 353 -6.42 -8.99 25.19
C GLN A 353 -7.48 -9.27 24.12
N ALA A 354 -7.98 -8.24 23.43
CA ALA A 354 -8.93 -8.40 22.32
C ALA A 354 -8.32 -9.15 21.13
N ALA A 355 -7.04 -8.93 20.83
CA ALA A 355 -6.32 -9.68 19.80
C ALA A 355 -6.17 -11.17 20.18
N GLU A 356 -5.85 -11.46 21.45
CA GLU A 356 -5.79 -12.83 21.98
C GLU A 356 -7.17 -13.50 21.96
N LEU A 357 -8.23 -12.79 22.36
CA LEU A 357 -9.60 -13.28 22.30
C LEU A 357 -9.98 -13.69 20.86
N SER A 358 -9.63 -12.86 19.88
CA SER A 358 -9.91 -13.15 18.46
C SER A 358 -9.28 -14.48 18.03
N LEU A 359 -8.03 -14.75 18.43
CA LEU A 359 -7.38 -16.04 18.15
C LEU A 359 -8.07 -17.21 18.84
N ARG A 360 -8.42 -17.07 20.13
CA ARG A 360 -9.12 -18.11 20.89
C ARG A 360 -10.47 -18.48 20.26
N LEU A 361 -11.17 -17.48 19.71
CA LEU A 361 -12.44 -17.64 19.00
C LEU A 361 -12.29 -18.17 17.57
N GLY A 362 -11.07 -18.43 17.11
CA GLY A 362 -10.80 -19.06 15.81
C GLY A 362 -10.53 -18.10 14.67
N ALA A 363 -10.12 -16.85 14.93
CA ALA A 363 -9.63 -15.95 13.89
C ALA A 363 -8.42 -16.58 13.17
N SER A 364 -8.69 -17.07 11.95
CA SER A 364 -7.79 -17.70 10.97
C SER A 364 -6.48 -18.28 11.52
N LEU A 365 -6.59 -19.47 12.13
CA LEU A 365 -5.47 -20.41 12.23
C LEU A 365 -5.21 -21.15 10.89
N GLY A 366 -6.09 -20.97 9.88
CA GLY A 366 -5.92 -21.55 8.55
C GLY A 366 -4.89 -20.79 7.72
N ASN A 367 -4.06 -21.52 6.99
CA ASN A 367 -3.03 -20.96 6.13
C ASN A 367 -3.42 -21.18 4.67
N ALA A 368 -3.59 -20.10 3.90
CA ALA A 368 -3.89 -20.17 2.46
C ALA A 368 -2.83 -20.98 1.67
N LEU A 369 -1.62 -21.12 2.23
CA LEU A 369 -0.54 -21.92 1.67
C LEU A 369 -0.63 -23.40 1.99
N ASP A 370 -1.58 -23.87 2.81
CA ASP A 370 -1.66 -25.29 3.16
C ASP A 370 -1.87 -26.16 1.92
N ASP A 371 -2.81 -25.78 1.04
CA ASP A 371 -3.02 -26.45 -0.25
C ASP A 371 -1.73 -26.45 -1.08
N PHE A 372 -1.03 -25.31 -1.14
CA PHE A 372 0.23 -25.17 -1.86
C PHE A 372 1.31 -26.11 -1.28
N CYS A 373 1.44 -26.18 0.05
CA CYS A 373 2.35 -27.08 0.75
C CYS A 373 2.02 -28.56 0.49
N HIS A 374 0.74 -28.92 0.44
CA HIS A 374 0.32 -30.28 0.09
C HIS A 374 0.70 -30.63 -1.35
N ARG A 375 0.40 -29.76 -2.34
CA ARG A 375 0.81 -29.95 -3.74
C ARG A 375 2.33 -30.03 -3.88
N TYR A 376 3.06 -29.18 -3.16
CA TYR A 376 4.51 -29.19 -3.14
C TYR A 376 5.06 -30.53 -2.65
N ARG A 377 4.60 -31.01 -1.48
CA ARG A 377 5.03 -32.29 -0.92
C ARG A 377 4.63 -33.46 -1.82
N ALA A 378 3.45 -33.42 -2.43
CA ALA A 378 3.00 -34.48 -3.33
C ALA A 378 3.88 -34.61 -4.59
N ARG A 379 4.40 -33.49 -5.12
CA ARG A 379 5.25 -33.49 -6.33
C ARG A 379 6.74 -33.64 -6.04
N TYR A 380 7.24 -32.91 -5.04
CA TYR A 380 8.67 -32.75 -4.77
C TYR A 380 9.14 -33.46 -3.49
N GLU A 381 8.21 -34.02 -2.71
CA GLU A 381 8.48 -34.70 -1.44
C GLU A 381 9.30 -33.81 -0.48
N GLY A 382 10.46 -34.29 -0.03
CA GLY A 382 11.38 -33.55 0.84
C GLY A 382 12.47 -32.79 0.10
N ARG A 383 12.43 -32.70 -1.23
CA ARG A 383 13.47 -32.03 -2.04
C ARG A 383 13.36 -30.52 -1.92
N ARG A 384 14.51 -29.85 -1.92
CA ARG A 384 14.58 -28.38 -2.07
C ARG A 384 14.61 -28.05 -3.56
N MET A 385 13.68 -27.22 -3.98
CA MET A 385 13.52 -26.81 -5.38
C MET A 385 13.65 -25.29 -5.53
N PRO A 386 14.18 -24.80 -6.67
CA PRO A 386 14.16 -23.37 -6.99
C PRO A 386 12.73 -22.81 -6.98
N LEU A 387 12.51 -21.66 -6.34
CA LEU A 387 11.16 -21.10 -6.20
C LEU A 387 10.51 -20.81 -7.57
N LEU A 388 11.26 -20.24 -8.51
CA LEU A 388 10.74 -19.91 -9.83
C LEU A 388 10.30 -21.15 -10.63
N GLU A 389 11.00 -22.29 -10.48
CA GLU A 389 10.61 -23.57 -11.10
C GLU A 389 9.30 -24.11 -10.50
N VAL A 390 9.13 -23.92 -9.19
CA VAL A 390 7.92 -24.39 -8.47
C VAL A 390 6.70 -23.55 -8.86
N LEU A 391 6.89 -22.24 -9.02
CA LEU A 391 5.84 -21.27 -9.37
C LEU A 391 5.53 -21.24 -10.87
N ASP A 392 6.39 -21.78 -11.73
CA ASP A 392 6.12 -21.91 -13.16
C ASP A 392 4.90 -22.84 -13.38
N ALA A 393 3.89 -22.36 -14.10
CA ALA A 393 2.65 -23.09 -14.30
C ALA A 393 2.76 -24.22 -15.35
N GLU A 394 3.77 -24.17 -16.23
CA GLU A 394 3.98 -25.19 -17.27
C GLU A 394 4.78 -26.39 -16.75
N ILE A 395 5.76 -26.16 -15.88
CA ILE A 395 6.66 -27.22 -15.38
C ILE A 395 6.52 -27.50 -13.89
N GLY A 396 5.97 -26.55 -13.13
CA GLY A 396 5.91 -26.58 -11.68
C GLY A 396 4.55 -27.05 -11.16
N ILE A 397 4.13 -26.45 -10.04
CA ILE A 397 2.78 -26.60 -9.48
C ILE A 397 1.95 -25.31 -9.61
N GLY A 398 2.60 -24.21 -10.00
CA GLY A 398 2.00 -22.88 -10.09
C GLY A 398 1.40 -22.37 -8.77
N ASP A 399 0.86 -21.16 -8.83
CA ASP A 399 -0.05 -20.65 -7.82
C ASP A 399 -1.45 -20.57 -8.41
N ALA A 400 -2.43 -21.13 -7.72
CA ALA A 400 -3.80 -21.18 -8.22
C ALA A 400 -4.48 -19.79 -8.22
N GLU A 401 -3.99 -18.83 -7.44
CA GLU A 401 -4.49 -17.44 -7.46
C GLU A 401 -3.79 -16.59 -8.54
N LEU A 402 -2.50 -16.81 -8.79
CA LEU A 402 -1.78 -16.17 -9.92
C LEU A 402 -2.19 -16.76 -11.28
N ASN A 403 -2.68 -18.00 -11.28
CA ASN A 403 -3.15 -18.73 -12.47
C ASN A 403 -4.63 -18.46 -12.81
N ALA A 404 -5.27 -17.43 -12.26
CA ALA A 404 -6.60 -17.03 -12.73
C ALA A 404 -6.61 -16.68 -14.24
N ASP A 405 -5.44 -16.29 -14.77
CA ASP A 405 -5.19 -16.05 -16.20
C ASP A 405 -4.42 -17.21 -16.90
N ALA A 406 -4.28 -18.37 -16.25
CA ALA A 406 -3.59 -19.52 -16.84
C ALA A 406 -4.44 -20.20 -17.92
N GLY A 407 -4.27 -19.74 -19.17
CA GLY A 407 -4.53 -20.49 -20.38
C GLY A 407 -6.00 -20.56 -20.80
N ASP A 408 -6.25 -20.14 -22.05
CA ASP A 408 -7.53 -20.21 -22.78
C ASP A 408 -8.19 -21.61 -22.76
N LEU A 409 -7.41 -22.67 -22.46
CA LEU A 409 -7.87 -24.06 -22.36
C LEU A 409 -8.67 -24.38 -21.08
N LEU A 410 -8.53 -23.61 -20.01
CA LEU A 410 -9.20 -23.85 -18.72
C LEU A 410 -10.06 -22.66 -18.24
N ALA A 411 -10.12 -21.58 -19.03
CA ALA A 411 -11.01 -20.45 -18.79
C ALA A 411 -12.47 -20.94 -18.71
N GLY A 412 -13.10 -20.77 -17.54
CA GLY A 412 -14.50 -21.17 -17.29
C GLY A 412 -14.69 -22.53 -16.61
N VAL A 413 -13.63 -23.28 -16.30
CA VAL A 413 -13.73 -24.45 -15.42
C VAL A 413 -13.75 -23.95 -13.97
N LEU A 414 -14.95 -23.81 -13.41
CA LEU A 414 -15.15 -23.70 -11.97
C LEU A 414 -14.69 -25.02 -11.34
N TRP A 415 -13.44 -25.05 -10.89
CA TRP A 415 -13.05 -25.98 -9.86
C TRP A 415 -13.84 -25.56 -8.63
N LEU A 416 -14.98 -26.23 -8.41
CA LEU A 416 -15.51 -26.39 -7.07
C LEU A 416 -14.40 -27.11 -6.30
N ARG A 417 -13.44 -26.32 -5.78
CA ARG A 417 -12.67 -26.78 -4.63
C ARG A 417 -13.76 -27.22 -3.66
N GLY A 418 -13.73 -28.49 -3.28
CA GLY A 418 -14.54 -28.94 -2.18
C GLY A 418 -14.29 -27.92 -1.08
N THR A 419 -15.29 -27.10 -0.78
CA THR A 419 -15.33 -26.41 0.49
C THR A 419 -15.50 -27.55 1.47
N ASP A 420 -14.38 -28.20 1.81
CA ASP A 420 -14.33 -29.20 2.86
C ASP A 420 -14.84 -28.46 4.08
N SER A 421 -16.11 -28.74 4.37
CA SER A 421 -16.90 -28.23 5.48
C SER A 421 -16.70 -26.75 5.80
N SER A 422 -17.76 -25.96 5.66
CA SER A 422 -18.01 -24.93 6.66
C SER A 422 -18.16 -25.64 8.02
N SER A 423 -17.07 -26.08 8.64
CA SER A 423 -17.03 -26.27 10.07
C SER A 423 -17.36 -24.88 10.60
N SER A 424 -18.54 -24.73 11.18
CA SER A 424 -18.86 -23.52 11.93
C SER A 424 -17.69 -23.32 12.90
N GLY A 425 -16.97 -22.22 12.77
CA GLY A 425 -15.86 -21.94 13.67
C GLY A 425 -16.38 -21.83 15.10
N ARG A 426 -15.45 -21.86 16.06
CA ARG A 426 -15.77 -21.76 17.49
C ARG A 426 -16.65 -20.53 17.78
N LEU A 427 -16.40 -19.42 17.07
CA LEU A 427 -17.20 -18.21 17.14
C LEU A 427 -18.63 -18.41 16.64
N GLU A 428 -18.83 -19.02 15.46
CA GLU A 428 -20.16 -19.24 14.90
C GLU A 428 -21.02 -20.13 15.80
N GLU A 429 -20.42 -21.20 16.36
CA GLU A 429 -21.11 -22.08 17.31
C GLU A 429 -21.53 -21.34 18.59
N LEU A 430 -20.62 -20.52 19.13
CA LEU A 430 -20.86 -19.68 20.30
C LEU A 430 -21.96 -18.64 20.05
N LEU A 431 -21.88 -17.89 18.95
CA LEU A 431 -22.86 -16.89 18.56
C LEU A 431 -24.23 -17.52 18.35
N HIS A 432 -24.29 -18.67 17.67
CA HIS A 432 -25.54 -19.39 17.44
C HIS A 432 -26.17 -19.91 18.74
N SER A 433 -25.36 -20.42 19.68
CA SER A 433 -25.81 -20.83 21.01
C SER A 433 -26.40 -19.66 21.80
N ARG A 434 -25.69 -18.52 21.84
CA ARG A 434 -26.13 -17.30 22.55
C ARG A 434 -27.38 -16.70 21.91
N TRP A 435 -27.44 -16.64 20.58
CA TRP A 435 -28.62 -16.17 19.85
C TRP A 435 -29.87 -17.02 20.14
N ARG A 436 -29.75 -18.35 20.19
CA ARG A 436 -30.87 -19.25 20.53
C ARG A 436 -31.34 -19.14 21.97
N SER A 437 -30.43 -18.82 22.89
CA SER A 437 -30.71 -18.79 24.33
C SER A 437 -31.31 -17.47 24.80
N ALA A 438 -31.33 -16.46 23.94
CA ALA A 438 -31.84 -15.16 24.27
C ALA A 438 -33.35 -15.03 24.03
N ALA A 439 -33.99 -14.17 24.82
CA ALA A 439 -35.44 -13.94 24.78
C ALA A 439 -35.86 -13.28 23.44
N PRO A 440 -37.15 -13.38 23.05
CA PRO A 440 -37.66 -12.81 21.79
C PRO A 440 -37.56 -11.27 21.67
N ASP A 441 -37.30 -10.57 22.78
CA ASP A 441 -37.17 -9.12 22.80
C ASP A 441 -35.74 -8.72 22.47
N GLY A 442 -35.61 -7.81 21.49
CA GLY A 442 -34.39 -7.51 20.73
C GLY A 442 -33.10 -7.42 21.56
N ILE A 443 -32.18 -8.33 21.28
CA ILE A 443 -30.80 -8.29 21.77
C ILE A 443 -30.04 -7.23 20.97
N GLU A 444 -29.55 -6.19 21.62
CA GLU A 444 -28.65 -5.22 21.00
C GLU A 444 -27.16 -5.63 21.13
N GLU A 445 -26.81 -6.48 22.11
CA GLU A 445 -25.44 -6.90 22.40
C GLU A 445 -25.37 -8.34 22.94
N ILE A 446 -24.40 -9.14 22.47
CA ILE A 446 -24.03 -10.44 23.04
C ILE A 446 -22.72 -10.26 23.82
N VAL A 447 -22.79 -10.35 25.14
CA VAL A 447 -21.61 -10.25 26.01
C VAL A 447 -20.98 -11.63 26.16
N LEU A 448 -19.67 -11.72 25.87
CA LEU A 448 -18.86 -12.92 26.08
C LEU A 448 -18.11 -12.80 27.41
N ASP A 449 -18.20 -13.85 28.24
CA ASP A 449 -17.46 -13.95 29.50
C ASP A 449 -16.29 -14.93 29.40
N ALA A 450 -15.46 -15.01 30.45
CA ALA A 450 -14.28 -15.87 30.45
C ALA A 450 -14.60 -17.38 30.27
N GLN A 451 -15.82 -17.82 30.56
CA GLN A 451 -16.26 -19.21 30.40
C GLN A 451 -16.63 -19.52 28.95
N ASP A 452 -17.01 -18.49 28.17
CA ASP A 452 -17.26 -18.60 26.73
C ASP A 452 -15.99 -18.73 25.89
N ILE A 453 -14.84 -18.37 26.47
CA ILE A 453 -13.57 -18.29 25.76
C ILE A 453 -12.85 -19.65 25.87
N PRO A 454 -12.72 -20.41 24.76
CA PRO A 454 -12.01 -21.68 24.78
C PRO A 454 -10.52 -21.45 25.03
N ALA A 455 -9.89 -22.41 25.71
CA ALA A 455 -8.44 -22.45 25.82
C ALA A 455 -7.81 -22.87 24.48
N LEU A 456 -6.64 -22.33 24.15
CA LEU A 456 -5.85 -22.82 23.03
C LEU A 456 -5.15 -24.13 23.42
N ASP A 457 -5.22 -25.12 22.54
CA ASP A 457 -4.41 -26.32 22.69
C ASP A 457 -2.91 -26.07 22.37
N ALA A 458 -2.08 -27.10 22.54
CA ALA A 458 -0.63 -26.98 22.33
C ALA A 458 -0.26 -26.70 20.85
N ALA A 459 -1.01 -27.25 19.89
CA ALA A 459 -0.77 -27.03 18.47
C ALA A 459 -1.21 -25.61 18.06
N GLU A 460 -2.36 -25.15 18.56
CA GLU A 460 -2.85 -23.79 18.34
C GLU A 460 -1.89 -22.75 18.93
N ARG A 461 -1.38 -22.99 20.14
CA ARG A 461 -0.35 -22.14 20.76
C ARG A 461 0.95 -22.08 19.96
N ALA A 462 1.36 -23.21 19.38
CA ALA A 462 2.56 -23.26 18.53
C ALA A 462 2.36 -22.57 17.18
N ALA A 463 1.12 -22.44 16.72
CA ALA A 463 0.75 -21.77 15.48
C ALA A 463 0.51 -20.26 15.62
N VAL A 464 0.52 -19.71 16.84
CA VAL A 464 0.36 -18.27 17.09
C VAL A 464 1.47 -17.50 16.37
N ALA A 465 1.07 -16.52 15.57
CA ALA A 465 2.00 -15.65 14.86
C ALA A 465 2.88 -14.86 15.84
N PRO A 466 4.16 -14.58 15.50
CA PRO A 466 5.06 -13.83 16.38
C PRO A 466 4.61 -12.39 16.63
N SER A 467 3.74 -11.85 15.77
CA SER A 467 3.16 -10.51 15.89
C SER A 467 1.79 -10.48 15.24
N ALA A 468 0.92 -9.61 15.74
CA ALA A 468 -0.38 -9.34 15.15
C ALA A 468 -0.66 -7.84 15.11
N HIS A 469 -1.52 -7.42 14.19
CA HIS A 469 -2.03 -6.05 14.15
C HIS A 469 -3.54 -6.06 14.40
N ALA A 470 -3.97 -5.37 15.45
CA ALA A 470 -5.39 -5.16 15.73
C ALA A 470 -5.83 -3.78 15.22
N LEU A 471 -6.91 -3.74 14.45
CA LEU A 471 -7.59 -2.49 14.12
C LEU A 471 -8.80 -2.36 15.03
N VAL A 472 -8.80 -1.35 15.89
CA VAL A 472 -9.86 -1.10 16.86
C VAL A 472 -10.44 0.31 16.66
N THR A 473 -11.70 0.47 17.06
CA THR A 473 -12.32 1.79 17.20
C THR A 473 -12.31 2.16 18.66
N LEU A 474 -11.74 3.33 18.98
CA LEU A 474 -11.77 3.87 20.33
C LEU A 474 -13.06 4.66 20.54
N LEU A 475 -13.78 4.35 21.61
CA LEU A 475 -14.97 5.06 22.07
C LEU A 475 -14.76 5.46 23.52
N GLY A 476 -14.92 6.73 23.83
CA GLY A 476 -14.79 7.30 25.17
C GLY A 476 -15.81 8.41 25.36
N ALA A 477 -16.21 8.65 26.61
CA ALA A 477 -17.08 9.77 26.94
C ALA A 477 -16.37 11.12 26.76
N ASP A 478 -15.05 11.14 26.94
CA ASP A 478 -14.15 12.25 26.68
C ASP A 478 -12.74 11.73 26.36
N ALA A 479 -11.76 12.63 26.15
CA ALA A 479 -10.39 12.27 25.78
C ALA A 479 -9.52 11.74 26.94
N GLN A 480 -9.99 11.86 28.19
CA GLN A 480 -9.30 11.38 29.39
C GLN A 480 -9.81 10.00 29.84
N ALA A 481 -11.10 9.74 29.63
CA ALA A 481 -11.74 8.43 29.77
C ALA A 481 -11.14 7.43 28.78
#